data_AF-A0A2D6JLI7-F1
#
_entry.id   AF-A0A2D6JLI7-F1
#
_cell.length_a   1.000
_cell.length_b   1.000
_cell.length_c   1.000
_cell.angle_alpha   90.00
_cell.angle_beta   90.00
_cell.angle_gamma   90.00
#
_symmetry.space_group_name_H-M   'P 1'
#
loop_
_entity.id
_entity.type
_entity.pdbx_description
1 polymer ?
#
loop_
_entity_poly.entity_id
_entity_poly.type
_entity_poly.pdbx_seq_one_letter_code
_entity_poly.pdbx_strand_id
1 'polypeptide(L)'
;MKTLLVLAVSLFAIFARADEPIPRSISIKSFVYTENGNFKDQSAELCGVVTGDITAHDRVTVISDAKSDYAVPYTTLVGKDGRFCVLIRTITGRASAELWGLNTEAETKTVYVEAGKRRK
;
A
#
# COMPACT_ATOMS: atom_id res chain seq x y z
N MET A 1 -55.52 -17.40 21.85
CA MET A 1 -54.50 -18.07 21.01
C MET A 1 -54.24 -17.25 19.75
N LYS A 2 -53.41 -16.18 19.79
CA LYS A 2 -53.03 -15.44 18.56
C LYS A 2 -51.87 -14.43 18.69
N THR A 3 -51.15 -14.39 19.82
CA THR A 3 -50.15 -13.34 20.10
C THR A 3 -48.70 -13.83 20.22
N LEU A 4 -48.40 -15.08 19.85
CA LEU A 4 -47.09 -15.69 20.10
C LEU A 4 -46.22 -15.94 18.85
N LEU A 5 -46.65 -15.50 17.66
CA LEU A 5 -45.92 -15.79 16.41
C LEU A 5 -45.04 -14.64 15.88
N VAL A 6 -45.13 -13.43 16.45
CA VAL A 6 -44.47 -12.23 15.88
C VAL A 6 -43.06 -12.01 16.44
N LEU A 7 -42.69 -12.67 17.53
CA LEU A 7 -41.38 -12.46 18.19
C LEU A 7 -40.22 -13.29 17.59
N ALA A 8 -40.49 -14.26 16.71
CA ALA A 8 -39.48 -15.20 16.22
C ALA A 8 -38.68 -14.67 15.01
N VAL A 9 -39.18 -13.64 14.31
CA VAL A 9 -38.54 -13.12 13.09
C VAL A 9 -37.53 -11.99 13.40
N SER A 10 -37.58 -11.40 14.60
CA SER A 10 -36.68 -10.29 14.96
C SER A 10 -35.30 -10.71 15.48
N LEU A 11 -35.09 -11.99 15.85
CA LEU A 11 -33.79 -12.47 16.35
C LEU A 11 -32.77 -12.82 15.25
N PHE A 12 -33.20 -13.01 14.00
CA PHE A 12 -32.30 -13.40 12.91
C PHE A 12 -31.56 -12.23 12.23
N ALA A 13 -31.93 -10.98 12.53
CA ALA A 13 -31.32 -9.81 11.89
C ALA A 13 -29.97 -9.39 12.50
N ILE A 14 -29.51 -10.01 13.60
CA ILE A 14 -28.33 -9.56 14.34
C ILE A 14 -27.02 -10.24 13.88
N PHE A 15 -27.10 -11.34 13.11
CA PHE A 15 -25.91 -12.14 12.76
C PHE A 15 -25.38 -11.99 11.33
N ALA A 16 -25.92 -11.08 10.51
CA ALA A 16 -25.56 -10.95 9.09
C ALA A 16 -24.34 -10.03 8.80
N ARG A 17 -23.36 -9.94 9.71
CA ARG A 17 -22.18 -9.04 9.58
C ARG A 17 -20.84 -9.79 9.75
N ALA A 18 -20.71 -10.98 9.18
CA ALA A 18 -19.52 -11.82 9.42
C ALA A 18 -18.42 -11.74 8.35
N ASP A 19 -18.67 -11.22 7.14
CA ASP A 19 -17.69 -11.27 6.04
C ASP A 19 -17.54 -9.92 5.31
N GLU A 20 -17.38 -8.82 6.04
CA GLU A 20 -16.88 -7.61 5.39
C GLU A 20 -15.36 -7.72 5.20
N PRO A 21 -14.85 -7.72 3.96
CA PRO A 21 -13.41 -7.82 3.72
C PRO A 21 -12.69 -6.65 4.40
N ILE A 22 -11.67 -6.97 5.20
CA ILE A 22 -10.87 -5.94 5.90
C ILE A 22 -10.24 -5.04 4.83
N PRO A 23 -10.55 -3.73 4.79
CA PRO A 23 -10.07 -2.85 3.75
C PRO A 23 -8.55 -2.83 3.75
N ARG A 24 -7.94 -3.12 2.60
CA ARG A 24 -6.49 -3.19 2.49
C ARG A 24 -5.94 -1.77 2.43
N SER A 25 -4.74 -1.55 2.96
CA SER A 25 -4.13 -0.22 2.93
C SER A 25 -2.62 -0.30 2.82
N ILE A 26 -2.02 0.74 2.25
CA ILE A 26 -0.57 0.88 2.13
C ILE A 26 -0.15 2.16 2.84
N SER A 27 0.92 2.08 3.63
CA SER A 27 1.51 3.21 4.35
C SER A 27 3.02 3.19 4.18
N ILE A 28 3.58 4.28 3.66
CA ILE A 28 5.03 4.45 3.61
C ILE A 28 5.54 4.86 4.99
N LYS A 29 6.53 4.13 5.50
CA LYS A 29 7.13 4.36 6.83
C LYS A 29 8.47 5.06 6.76
N SER A 30 9.22 4.81 5.70
CA SER A 30 10.55 5.41 5.50
C SER A 30 10.78 5.69 4.02
N PHE A 31 11.41 6.83 3.75
CA PHE A 31 11.92 7.19 2.43
C PHE A 31 13.27 7.89 2.59
N VAL A 32 14.35 7.13 2.43
CA VAL A 32 15.72 7.61 2.64
C VAL A 32 16.37 7.85 1.29
N TYR A 33 16.47 9.12 0.93
CA TYR A 33 17.13 9.55 -0.30
C TYR A 33 18.61 9.83 -0.07
N THR A 34 19.47 9.27 -0.92
CA THR A 34 20.91 9.50 -0.90
C THR A 34 21.29 10.39 -2.08
N GLU A 35 21.44 11.68 -1.78
CA GLU A 35 22.03 12.63 -2.72
C GLU A 35 23.55 12.59 -2.59
N ASN A 36 24.24 12.12 -3.64
CA ASN A 36 25.71 12.02 -3.67
C ASN A 36 26.36 13.06 -4.60
N GLY A 37 25.60 14.08 -5.07
CA GLY A 37 26.08 15.09 -6.01
C GLY A 37 26.25 14.59 -7.46
N ASN A 38 26.07 13.30 -7.74
CA ASN A 38 26.06 12.72 -9.08
C ASN A 38 24.63 12.30 -9.46
N PHE A 39 23.98 13.07 -10.35
CA PHE A 39 22.61 12.78 -10.84
C PHE A 39 22.44 11.38 -11.44
N LYS A 40 23.51 10.71 -11.88
CA LYS A 40 23.41 9.35 -12.43
C LYS A 40 23.14 8.29 -11.37
N ASP A 41 23.59 8.52 -10.14
CA ASP A 41 23.66 7.53 -9.06
C ASP A 41 22.77 7.89 -7.86
N GLN A 42 21.78 8.76 -8.06
CA GLN A 42 20.82 9.12 -7.03
C GLN A 42 19.84 7.97 -6.78
N SER A 43 19.83 7.48 -5.55
CA SER A 43 19.02 6.34 -5.13
C SER A 43 18.25 6.65 -3.84
N ALA A 44 17.13 5.98 -3.66
CA ALA A 44 16.38 6.00 -2.42
C ALA A 44 16.03 4.59 -1.95
N GLU A 45 15.98 4.39 -0.64
CA GLU A 45 15.30 3.26 -0.03
C GLU A 45 13.90 3.70 0.39
N LEU A 46 12.89 2.95 -0.06
CA LEU A 46 11.50 3.15 0.34
C LEU A 46 11.01 1.89 1.06
N CYS A 47 10.57 2.07 2.30
CA CYS A 47 9.99 1.00 3.11
C CYS A 47 8.57 1.36 3.56
N GLY A 48 7.67 0.38 3.52
CA GLY A 48 6.28 0.55 3.90
C GLY A 48 5.67 -0.68 4.53
N VAL A 49 4.40 -0.53 4.89
CA VAL A 49 3.57 -1.58 5.46
C VAL A 49 2.25 -1.62 4.71
N VAL A 50 1.84 -2.82 4.34
CA VAL A 50 0.49 -3.16 3.88
C VAL A 50 -0.29 -3.71 5.07
N THR A 51 -1.54 -3.30 5.23
CA THR A 51 -2.46 -3.83 6.25
C THR A 51 -3.73 -4.35 5.59
N GLY A 52 -4.48 -5.19 6.30
CA GLY A 52 -5.71 -5.83 5.82
C GLY A 52 -5.48 -7.31 5.56
N ASP A 53 -6.21 -7.88 4.62
CA ASP A 53 -5.98 -9.27 4.17
C ASP A 53 -4.74 -9.31 3.26
N ILE A 54 -3.68 -9.99 3.72
CA ILE A 54 -2.37 -10.05 3.07
C ILE A 54 -2.14 -11.46 2.56
N THR A 55 -1.89 -11.59 1.26
CA THR A 55 -1.65 -12.86 0.60
C THR A 55 -0.18 -13.01 0.21
N ALA A 56 0.28 -14.25 0.05
CA ALA A 56 1.65 -14.56 -0.40
C ALA A 56 1.97 -14.02 -1.82
N HIS A 57 0.96 -13.53 -2.53
CA HIS A 57 1.06 -13.01 -3.90
C HIS A 57 0.99 -11.49 -3.97
N ASP A 58 0.90 -10.81 -2.83
CA ASP A 58 0.82 -9.38 -2.79
C ASP A 58 2.12 -8.72 -3.23
N ARG A 59 1.97 -7.72 -4.09
CA ARG A 59 3.07 -6.97 -4.67
C ARG A 59 2.83 -5.49 -4.48
N VAL A 60 3.91 -4.76 -4.25
CA VAL A 60 3.89 -3.30 -4.31
C VAL A 60 4.72 -2.87 -5.51
N THR A 61 4.13 -2.02 -6.34
CA THR A 61 4.83 -1.31 -7.41
C THR A 61 5.13 0.10 -6.91
N VAL A 62 6.41 0.41 -6.77
CA VAL A 62 6.92 1.74 -6.48
C VAL A 62 7.29 2.42 -7.79
N ILE A 63 6.71 3.58 -8.05
CA ILE A 63 7.02 4.41 -9.21
C ILE A 63 7.95 5.52 -8.73
N SER A 64 9.23 5.46 -9.08
CA SER A 64 10.16 6.56 -8.82
C SER A 64 9.82 7.75 -9.72
N ASP A 65 10.18 8.95 -9.28
CA ASP A 65 9.98 10.20 -10.04
C ASP A 65 8.54 10.35 -10.57
N ALA A 66 7.57 9.88 -9.78
CA ALA A 66 6.15 9.89 -10.13
C ALA A 66 5.69 11.29 -10.54
N LYS A 67 4.82 11.36 -11.56
CA LYS A 67 4.39 12.62 -12.22
C LYS A 67 5.53 13.38 -12.90
N SER A 68 6.50 12.66 -13.47
CA SER A 68 7.53 13.23 -14.36
C SER A 68 7.78 12.32 -15.54
N ASP A 69 8.50 12.83 -16.54
CA ASP A 69 8.92 12.08 -17.73
C ASP A 69 9.95 10.97 -17.43
N TYR A 70 10.45 10.91 -16.19
CA TYR A 70 11.44 9.94 -15.72
C TYR A 70 10.83 8.85 -14.85
N ALA A 71 9.50 8.70 -14.85
CA ALA A 71 8.82 7.73 -14.01
C ALA A 71 9.28 6.29 -14.32
N VAL A 72 9.80 5.57 -13.32
CA VAL A 72 10.25 4.18 -13.48
C VAL A 72 9.58 3.28 -12.43
N PRO A 73 8.92 2.18 -12.85
CA PRO A 73 8.31 1.24 -11.91
C PRO A 73 9.34 0.23 -11.36
N TYR A 74 9.20 -0.07 -10.07
CA TYR A 74 9.95 -1.08 -9.32
C TYR A 74 8.96 -1.95 -8.55
N THR A 75 8.94 -3.25 -8.81
CA THR A 75 8.02 -4.16 -8.12
C THR A 75 8.75 -4.97 -7.07
N THR A 76 8.17 -5.07 -5.88
CA THR A 76 8.65 -5.92 -4.79
C THR A 76 7.51 -6.78 -4.23
N LEU A 77 7.88 -7.90 -3.61
CA LEU A 77 6.94 -8.72 -2.84
C LEU A 77 6.65 -8.08 -1.48
N VAL A 78 5.45 -8.33 -0.97
CA VAL A 78 5.07 -8.00 0.41
C VAL A 78 5.36 -9.22 1.29
N GLY A 79 6.05 -8.99 2.40
CA GLY A 79 6.29 -10.03 3.41
C GLY A 79 5.01 -10.49 4.08
N LYS A 80 5.03 -11.67 4.69
CA LYS A 80 3.90 -12.22 5.47
C LYS A 80 3.44 -11.34 6.63
N ASP A 81 4.31 -10.45 7.08
CA ASP A 81 4.08 -9.45 8.13
C ASP A 81 3.60 -8.09 7.56
N GLY A 82 3.31 -8.04 6.26
CA GLY A 82 2.88 -6.86 5.53
C GLY A 82 3.99 -5.88 5.19
N ARG A 83 5.25 -6.17 5.51
CA ARG A 83 6.35 -5.24 5.27
C ARG A 83 6.91 -5.39 3.86
N PHE A 84 7.36 -4.28 3.31
CA PHE A 84 8.15 -4.27 2.07
C PHE A 84 9.20 -3.16 2.14
N CYS A 85 10.32 -3.39 1.47
CA CYS A 85 11.35 -2.39 1.21
C CYS A 85 11.85 -2.56 -0.21
N VAL A 86 12.17 -1.46 -0.88
CA VAL A 86 12.73 -1.47 -2.23
C VAL A 86 13.75 -0.35 -2.40
N LEU A 87 14.84 -0.66 -3.08
CA LEU A 87 15.81 0.31 -3.53
C LEU A 87 15.41 0.78 -4.93
N ILE A 88 15.28 2.09 -5.11
CA ILE A 88 14.88 2.70 -6.37
C ILE A 88 15.92 3.72 -6.80
N ARG A 89 16.05 3.92 -8.11
CA ARG A 89 16.73 5.10 -8.66
C ARG A 89 15.71 6.22 -8.72
N THR A 90 16.07 7.40 -8.24
CA THR A 90 15.22 8.61 -8.34
C THR A 90 16.10 9.83 -8.49
N ILE A 91 15.77 10.69 -9.45
CA ILE A 91 16.50 11.95 -9.66
C ILE A 91 15.84 13.15 -8.99
N THR A 92 14.54 13.04 -8.69
CA THR A 92 13.76 14.11 -8.03
C THR A 92 13.61 13.88 -6.53
N GLY A 93 13.99 12.71 -6.02
CA GLY A 93 13.72 12.34 -4.63
C GLY A 93 12.22 12.25 -4.37
N ARG A 94 11.44 11.79 -5.36
CA ARG A 94 9.99 11.58 -5.24
C ARG A 94 9.64 10.16 -5.66
N ALA A 95 8.63 9.59 -5.03
CA ALA A 95 8.10 8.31 -5.42
C ALA A 95 6.60 8.21 -5.10
N SER A 96 5.94 7.27 -5.75
CA SER A 96 4.65 6.75 -5.31
C SER A 96 4.68 5.24 -5.15
N ALA A 97 3.79 4.68 -4.35
CA ALA A 97 3.65 3.23 -4.20
C ALA A 97 2.19 2.82 -4.43
N GLU A 98 2.00 1.69 -5.10
CA GLU A 98 0.70 1.11 -5.46
C GLU A 98 0.67 -0.37 -5.06
N LEU A 99 -0.43 -0.81 -4.46
CA LEU A 99 -0.66 -2.20 -4.07
C LEU A 99 -1.35 -2.96 -5.21
N TRP A 100 -0.82 -4.14 -5.53
CA TRP A 100 -1.37 -5.06 -6.53
C TRP A 100 -1.62 -6.43 -5.89
N GLY A 101 -2.88 -6.91 -5.93
CA GLY A 101 -3.26 -8.28 -5.57
C GLY A 101 -3.56 -9.11 -6.82
N LEU A 102 -3.16 -10.38 -6.86
CA LEU A 102 -3.42 -11.24 -8.04
C LEU A 102 -4.90 -11.66 -8.20
N ASN A 103 -5.70 -11.60 -7.13
CA ASN A 103 -7.04 -12.20 -7.09
C ASN A 103 -8.18 -11.23 -6.70
N THR A 104 -7.86 -9.96 -6.50
CA THR A 104 -8.81 -8.88 -6.25
C THR A 104 -8.50 -7.79 -7.25
N GLU A 105 -9.52 -7.17 -7.86
CA GLU A 105 -9.34 -5.96 -8.68
C GLU A 105 -8.29 -5.07 -8.03
N ALA A 106 -7.30 -4.63 -8.80
CA ALA A 106 -6.14 -3.93 -8.27
C ALA A 106 -6.59 -2.75 -7.40
N GLU A 107 -6.51 -2.89 -6.08
CA GLU A 107 -6.84 -1.82 -5.15
C GLU A 107 -5.69 -0.81 -5.21
N THR A 108 -5.78 0.07 -6.21
CA THR A 108 -4.76 1.06 -6.51
C THR A 108 -4.85 2.18 -5.48
N LYS A 109 -4.18 1.98 -4.35
CA LYS A 109 -3.91 3.03 -3.37
C LYS A 109 -2.54 3.61 -3.63
N THR A 110 -2.51 4.80 -4.23
CA THR A 110 -1.27 5.53 -4.51
C THR A 110 -0.91 6.44 -3.33
N VAL A 111 0.24 6.20 -2.70
CA VAL A 111 0.80 7.10 -1.68
C VAL A 111 2.02 7.80 -2.24
N TYR A 112 2.05 9.14 -2.18
CA TYR A 112 3.18 9.94 -2.63
C TYR A 112 4.12 10.26 -1.48
N VAL A 113 5.42 10.19 -1.74
CA VAL A 113 6.47 10.59 -0.80
C VAL A 113 7.54 11.41 -1.50
N GLU A 114 8.11 12.34 -0.75
CA GLU A 114 9.22 13.19 -1.16
C GLU A 114 10.27 13.20 -0.04
N ALA A 115 11.54 13.26 -0.43
CA ALA A 115 12.62 13.37 0.53
C ALA A 115 12.53 14.70 1.30
N GLY A 116 12.57 14.65 2.63
CA GLY A 116 12.68 15.86 3.42
C GLY A 116 13.96 16.62 3.06
N LYS A 117 13.85 17.92 2.74
CA LYS A 117 15.01 18.78 2.50
C LYS A 117 15.96 18.69 3.71
N ARG A 118 17.18 18.16 3.52
CA ARG A 118 18.23 18.27 4.55
C ARG A 118 18.46 19.76 4.80
N ARG A 119 18.17 20.24 6.01
CA ARG A 119 18.69 21.54 6.47
C ARG A 119 20.20 21.41 6.45
N LYS A 120 20.85 22.21 5.61
CA LYS A 120 22.31 22.37 5.59
C LYS A 120 22.79 22.94 6.91
#